data_AF-A0A803MEF0-F1
#
_entry.id   AF-A0A803MEF0-F1
#
_cell.length_a   1.000
_cell.length_b   1.000
_cell.length_c   1.000
_cell.angle_alpha   90.00
_cell.angle_beta   90.00
_cell.angle_gamma   90.00
#
_symmetry.space_group_name_H-M   'P 1'
#
loop_
_entity.id
_entity.type
_entity.pdbx_description
1 polymer ?
#
loop_
_entity_poly.entity_id
_entity_poly.type
_entity_poly.pdbx_seq_one_letter_code
_entity_poly.pdbx_strand_id
1 'polypeptide(L)'
;MAFRGGAAPFRSSDGLSTRQVGNSDEIQLRIDPMHADLDDEIIGLTSQVRRLKNVAQEINSEAKLQSDFVDQLVRHQLNLL
;
A
#
# COMPACT_ATOMS: atom_id res chain seq x y z
N MET A 1 7.07 -38.88 -42.24
CA MET A 1 6.80 -37.43 -42.12
C MET A 1 6.39 -37.13 -40.69
N ALA A 2 7.04 -36.17 -40.04
CA ALA A 2 6.85 -35.83 -38.63
C ALA A 2 5.95 -34.61 -38.49
N PHE A 3 5.05 -34.62 -37.49
CA PHE A 3 4.61 -33.41 -36.78
C PHE A 3 4.37 -33.79 -35.31
N ARG A 4 5.36 -33.48 -34.46
CA ARG A 4 5.19 -33.41 -33.00
C ARG A 4 4.63 -32.04 -32.67
N GLY A 5 3.41 -31.97 -32.17
CA GLY A 5 2.86 -30.80 -31.50
C GLY A 5 2.54 -31.19 -30.06
N GLY A 6 3.42 -30.85 -29.12
CA GLY A 6 3.18 -31.03 -27.71
C GLY A 6 2.23 -29.96 -27.17
N ALA A 7 1.23 -30.38 -26.41
CA ALA A 7 0.53 -29.56 -25.44
C ALA A 7 0.04 -30.47 -24.30
N ALA A 8 0.53 -30.21 -23.08
CA ALA A 8 0.20 -30.97 -21.89
C ALA A 8 -1.27 -30.78 -21.46
N PRO A 9 -1.89 -31.76 -20.78
CA PRO A 9 -3.28 -31.69 -20.36
C PRO A 9 -3.41 -30.89 -19.05
N PHE A 10 -3.70 -29.60 -19.16
CA PHE A 10 -4.12 -28.80 -18.01
C PHE A 10 -5.33 -27.96 -18.42
N ARG A 11 -6.51 -28.34 -17.94
CA ARG A 11 -7.52 -27.41 -17.39
C ARG A 11 -8.65 -28.20 -16.74
N SER A 12 -8.91 -27.84 -15.50
CA SER A 12 -9.80 -28.48 -14.54
C SER A 12 -11.22 -28.63 -15.08
N SER A 13 -11.72 -29.85 -15.06
CA SER A 13 -13.01 -30.28 -15.60
C SER A 13 -14.15 -30.22 -14.58
N ASP A 14 -14.04 -29.43 -13.51
CA ASP A 14 -15.08 -29.34 -12.48
C ASP A 14 -15.23 -27.89 -12.01
N GLY A 15 -16.31 -27.23 -12.43
CA GLY A 15 -16.65 -25.90 -11.92
C GLY A 15 -17.57 -25.02 -12.77
N LEU A 16 -18.09 -25.49 -13.90
CA LEU A 16 -18.98 -24.71 -14.76
C LEU A 16 -20.40 -25.27 -14.74
N SER A 17 -21.19 -24.88 -13.73
CA SER A 17 -22.64 -25.12 -13.71
C SER A 17 -23.35 -23.99 -14.46
N THR A 18 -23.61 -24.18 -15.76
CA THR A 18 -24.43 -23.26 -16.56
C THR A 18 -25.91 -23.64 -16.43
N ARG A 19 -26.69 -22.83 -15.69
CA ARG A 19 -28.16 -22.88 -15.82
C ARG A 19 -28.53 -22.27 -17.17
N GLN A 20 -29.28 -23.02 -17.97
CA GLN A 20 -29.70 -22.63 -19.31
C GLN A 20 -30.55 -21.36 -19.28
N VAL A 21 -30.05 -20.29 -19.91
CA VAL A 21 -30.85 -19.16 -20.38
C VAL A 21 -30.50 -18.97 -21.86
N GLY A 22 -31.54 -18.99 -22.71
CA GLY A 22 -31.40 -19.02 -24.16
C GLY A 22 -30.65 -17.82 -24.73
N ASN A 23 -29.89 -18.09 -25.79
CA ASN A 23 -29.19 -17.14 -26.68
C ASN A 23 -28.46 -15.99 -25.98
N SER A 24 -27.25 -16.25 -25.50
CA SER A 24 -26.19 -15.25 -25.43
C SER A 24 -24.83 -15.94 -25.28
N ASP A 25 -23.90 -15.73 -26.21
CA ASP A 25 -22.48 -16.13 -26.13
C ASP A 25 -21.69 -15.31 -25.09
N GLU A 26 -22.35 -14.93 -23.99
CA GLU A 26 -21.77 -14.04 -22.99
C GLU A 26 -21.40 -14.84 -21.73
N ILE A 27 -20.09 -14.99 -21.52
CA ILE A 27 -19.54 -15.58 -20.30
C ILE A 27 -19.79 -14.59 -19.16
N GLN A 28 -20.66 -14.93 -18.21
CA GLN A 28 -20.86 -14.15 -17.00
C GLN A 28 -19.65 -14.33 -16.07
N LEU A 29 -18.71 -13.39 -16.11
CA LEU A 29 -17.55 -13.36 -15.22
C LEU A 29 -17.98 -12.76 -13.87
N ARG A 30 -18.13 -13.59 -12.85
CA ARG A 30 -18.37 -13.11 -11.49
C ARG A 30 -17.04 -12.83 -10.81
N ILE A 31 -16.65 -11.56 -10.76
CA ILE A 31 -15.48 -11.10 -10.00
C ILE A 31 -15.95 -10.87 -8.57
N ASP A 32 -15.65 -11.80 -7.68
CA ASP A 32 -15.87 -11.58 -6.25
C ASP A 32 -14.80 -10.56 -5.76
N PRO A 33 -15.18 -9.43 -5.12
CA PRO A 33 -14.22 -8.48 -4.59
C PRO A 33 -13.50 -9.12 -3.40
N MET A 34 -12.27 -9.60 -3.63
CA MET A 34 -11.47 -10.32 -2.64
C MET A 34 -10.66 -9.41 -1.70
N HIS A 35 -10.67 -8.09 -1.90
CA HIS A 35 -9.64 -7.20 -1.34
C HIS A 35 -10.16 -5.97 -0.59
N ALA A 36 -11.48 -5.85 -0.35
CA ALA A 36 -12.03 -4.68 0.34
C ALA A 36 -11.38 -4.42 1.72
N ASP A 37 -11.14 -5.48 2.50
CA ASP A 37 -10.51 -5.36 3.81
C ASP A 37 -9.04 -4.92 3.73
N LEU A 38 -8.31 -5.36 2.69
CA LEU A 38 -6.91 -5.00 2.48
C LEU A 38 -6.77 -3.53 2.05
N ASP A 39 -7.69 -3.04 1.22
CA ASP A 39 -7.70 -1.65 0.79
C ASP A 39 -7.93 -0.71 1.99
N ASP A 40 -8.83 -1.07 2.91
CA ASP A 40 -9.07 -0.33 4.15
C ASP A 40 -7.85 -0.31 5.08
N GLU A 41 -7.16 -1.44 5.22
CA GLU A 41 -5.90 -1.53 5.99
C GLU A 41 -4.80 -0.63 5.37
N ILE A 42 -4.64 -0.65 4.05
CA ILE A 42 -3.66 0.17 3.33
C ILE A 42 -3.96 1.66 3.50
N ILE A 43 -5.24 2.06 3.42
CA ILE A 43 -5.67 3.43 3.65
C ILE A 43 -5.36 3.85 5.10
N GLY A 44 -5.64 2.97 6.06
CA GLY A 44 -5.31 3.17 7.47
C GLY A 44 -3.82 3.40 7.71
N LEU A 45 -2.97 2.51 7.16
CA LEU A 45 -1.51 2.64 7.25
C LEU A 45 -1.00 3.93 6.63
N THR A 46 -1.52 4.30 5.45
CA THR A 46 -1.12 5.54 4.76
C THR A 46 -1.43 6.78 5.62
N SER A 47 -2.57 6.80 6.31
CA SER A 47 -2.92 7.85 7.27
C SER A 47 -1.95 7.91 8.45
N GLN A 48 -1.60 6.75 9.02
CA GLN A 48 -0.64 6.67 10.13
C GLN A 48 0.75 7.17 9.71
N VAL A 49 1.24 6.77 8.54
CA VAL A 49 2.53 7.24 8.00
C VAL A 49 2.56 8.75 7.82
N ARG A 50 1.46 9.36 7.33
CA ARG A 50 1.35 10.82 7.22
C ARG A 50 1.44 11.51 8.58
N ARG A 51 0.76 10.97 9.60
CA ARG A 51 0.83 11.50 10.97
C ARG A 51 2.25 11.41 11.53
N LEU A 52 2.89 10.25 11.37
CA LEU A 52 4.27 10.04 11.82
C LEU A 52 5.25 11.02 11.15
N LYS A 53 5.07 11.27 9.84
CA LYS A 53 5.85 12.27 9.10
C LYS A 53 5.69 13.67 9.71
N ASN A 54 4.46 14.10 10.00
CA ASN A 54 4.21 15.41 10.60
C ASN A 54 4.87 15.53 11.98
N VAL A 55 4.70 14.52 12.83
CA VAL A 55 5.34 14.47 14.16
C VAL A 55 6.86 14.54 14.04
N ALA A 56 7.46 13.79 13.11
CA ALA A 56 8.89 13.84 12.88
C ALA A 56 9.38 15.24 12.41
N GLN A 57 8.58 15.93 11.60
CA GLN A 57 8.88 17.31 11.19
C GLN A 57 8.82 18.29 12.36
N GLU A 58 7.80 18.18 13.21
CA GLU A 58 7.65 19.00 14.42
C GLU A 58 8.83 18.79 15.38
N ILE A 59 9.18 17.53 15.66
CA ILE A 59 10.34 17.18 16.50
C ILE A 59 11.62 17.79 15.94
N ASN A 60 11.83 17.71 14.63
CA ASN A 60 13.02 18.27 14.00
C ASN A 60 13.05 19.81 14.09
N SER A 61 11.90 20.48 13.90
CA SER A 61 11.83 21.94 14.07
C SER A 61 12.12 22.36 15.51
N GLU A 62 11.57 21.64 16.48
CA GLU A 62 11.74 21.92 17.90
C GLU A 62 13.19 21.67 18.34
N ALA A 63 13.81 20.56 17.90
CA ALA A 63 15.20 20.26 18.18
C ALA A 63 16.14 21.36 17.64
N LYS A 64 15.85 21.90 16.46
CA LYS A 64 16.61 23.02 15.90
C LYS A 64 16.45 24.29 16.74
N LEU A 65 15.22 24.65 17.10
CA LEU A 65 14.96 25.81 17.96
C LEU A 65 15.67 25.71 19.31
N GLN A 66 15.61 24.53 19.94
CA GLN A 66 16.29 24.28 21.21
C GLN A 66 17.82 24.36 21.06
N SER A 67 18.39 23.79 19.99
CA SER A 67 19.82 23.91 19.71
C SER A 67 20.25 25.37 19.54
N ASP A 68 19.50 26.14 18.73
CA ASP A 68 19.79 27.56 18.50
C ASP A 68 19.68 28.37 19.80
N PHE A 69 18.73 28.03 20.68
CA PHE A 69 18.57 28.64 21.99
C PHE A 69 19.73 28.34 22.93
N VAL A 70 20.17 27.07 23.00
CA VAL A 70 21.34 26.67 23.78
C VAL A 70 22.59 27.39 23.30
N ASP A 71 22.81 27.45 21.98
CA ASP A 71 23.95 28.16 21.39
C ASP A 71 23.95 29.65 21.77
N GLN A 72 22.79 30.31 21.75
CA GLN A 72 22.65 31.69 22.20
C GLN A 72 22.98 31.86 23.69
N LEU A 73 22.48 30.95 24.53
CA LEU A 73 22.74 31.00 25.97
C LEU A 73 24.22 30.83 26.28
N VAL A 74 24.90 29.88 25.64
CA VAL A 74 26.33 29.63 25.80
C VAL A 74 27.14 30.85 25.34
N ARG A 75 26.81 31.44 24.18
CA ARG A 75 27.46 32.66 23.70
C ARG A 75 27.28 33.82 24.67
N HIS A 76 26.08 33.99 25.22
CA HIS A 76 25.82 35.04 26.20
C HIS A 76 26.64 34.82 27.49
N GLN A 77 26.73 33.59 27.99
CA GLN A 77 27.55 33.27 29.16
C GLN A 77 29.04 33.55 28.92
N LEU A 78 29.58 33.22 27.75
CA LEU A 78 30.98 33.49 27.41
C LEU A 78 31.30 34.98 27.32
N ASN A 79 30.37 35.81 26.85
CA ASN A 79 30.57 37.26 26.77
C ASN A 79 30.56 37.97 28.13
N LEU A 80 30.15 37.28 29.20
CA LEU A 80 30.10 37.80 30.56
C LEU A 80 31.34 37.44 31.40
N LEU A 81 32.27 36.66 30.86
CA LEU A 81 33.54 36.24 31.49
C LEU A 81 34.72 36.97 30.85
#